data_AF-A0A485KW59-F1
#
_entry.id   AF-A0A485KW59-F1
#
_cell.length_a   1.000
_cell.length_b   1.000
_cell.length_c   1.000
_cell.angle_alpha   90.00
_cell.angle_beta   90.00
_cell.angle_gamma   90.00
#
_symmetry.space_group_name_H-M   'P 1'
#
loop_
_entity.id
_entity.type
_entity.pdbx_description
1 polymer ?
#
loop_
_entity_poly.entity_id
_entity_poly.type
_entity_poly.pdbx_seq_one_letter_code
_entity_poly.pdbx_strand_id
1 'polypeptide(L)'
;MSSGYKGFKSWAAQECPSLKPGESYDARATKFSQMGSSIVQSQVTSVRVVNPAFEPVTRGDFGLVAKQDYLHPTRSSKDAVEIAGSRTFLGQSLYQSDFLNFQDQGRRIAEIPLEAYEAAFDDLAQGTNQEGGSKKIARDDVKHLLRKVYGKAPTSRVLDIYTHMFDTCPDGFVSWEIFQEAVLRLSSFLLHETVKTTPGQAGWLDFVQHVIPNGTPSSSHQVDFGVYGSEPIGRPYVSRTHGMASTTSDLFDGTTKATFHIPRYQGFIPQTKFNPTAVVQGDAERGRTKAEDLRLYHLNNVPGYTGHKPVDSKNVRGEAKTGTDIRTTNGGVYKPHL
;
A
#
# COMPACT_ATOMS: atom_id res chain seq x y z
N MET A 1 49.72 9.12 -58.46
CA MET A 1 48.54 10.01 -58.42
C MET A 1 47.32 9.20 -58.03
N SER A 2 46.73 9.49 -56.87
CA SER A 2 45.30 9.27 -56.57
C SER A 2 45.02 9.97 -55.24
N SER A 3 44.81 11.29 -55.30
CA SER A 3 44.18 12.03 -54.19
C SER A 3 42.68 11.81 -54.28
N GLY A 4 42.21 10.68 -53.73
CA GLY A 4 40.79 10.38 -53.60
C GLY A 4 40.29 10.79 -52.22
N TYR A 5 39.27 11.65 -52.19
CA TYR A 5 38.54 12.04 -50.98
C TYR A 5 37.95 10.79 -50.29
N LYS A 6 38.43 10.47 -49.07
CA LYS A 6 37.93 9.36 -48.22
C LYS A 6 36.75 9.77 -47.32
N GLY A 7 35.93 10.73 -47.76
CA GLY A 7 34.89 11.34 -46.92
C GLY A 7 33.51 10.77 -47.19
N PHE A 8 33.17 9.68 -46.51
CA PHE A 8 31.87 9.39 -45.87
C PHE A 8 31.88 7.92 -45.40
N LYS A 9 31.88 7.70 -44.09
CA LYS A 9 31.53 6.40 -43.49
C LYS A 9 30.07 6.50 -43.04
N SER A 10 29.25 5.52 -43.43
CA SER A 10 27.85 5.42 -42.98
C SER A 10 27.80 5.42 -41.44
N TRP A 11 26.68 5.86 -40.86
CA TRP A 11 26.52 5.99 -39.40
C TRP A 11 26.83 4.68 -38.65
N ALA A 12 26.61 3.53 -39.29
CA ALA A 12 26.93 2.21 -38.76
C ALA A 12 28.44 1.89 -38.74
N ALA A 13 29.24 2.55 -39.57
CA ALA A 13 30.70 2.36 -39.69
C ALA A 13 31.51 3.47 -38.99
N GLN A 14 30.84 4.40 -38.30
CA GLN A 14 31.49 5.41 -37.46
C GLN A 14 31.68 4.85 -36.04
N GLU A 15 32.91 4.90 -35.55
CA GLU A 15 33.21 4.56 -34.16
C GLU A 15 32.56 5.61 -33.24
N CYS A 16 31.71 5.16 -32.30
CA CYS A 16 31.00 6.06 -31.41
C CYS A 16 32.01 6.75 -30.46
N PRO A 17 32.06 8.10 -30.42
CA PRO A 17 33.08 8.84 -29.67
C PRO A 17 32.98 8.69 -28.13
N SER A 18 31.96 7.97 -27.65
CA SER A 18 31.75 7.68 -26.22
C SER A 18 32.28 6.32 -25.76
N LEU A 19 32.82 5.50 -26.67
CA LEU A 19 33.42 4.21 -26.33
C LEU A 19 34.85 4.39 -25.80
N LYS A 20 35.18 3.70 -24.72
CA LYS A 20 36.56 3.66 -24.21
C LYS A 20 37.43 2.84 -25.17
N PRO A 21 38.73 3.16 -25.32
CA PRO A 21 39.64 2.37 -26.15
C PRO A 21 39.58 0.88 -25.75
N GLY A 22 39.22 0.02 -26.71
CA GLY A 22 39.11 -1.44 -26.52
C GLY A 22 37.71 -1.98 -26.24
N GLU A 23 36.67 -1.15 -26.09
CA GLU A 23 35.28 -1.61 -25.94
C GLU A 23 34.54 -1.67 -27.29
N SER A 24 33.88 -2.80 -27.59
CA SER A 24 32.99 -2.96 -28.74
C SER A 24 31.51 -2.82 -28.36
N TYR A 25 30.63 -2.55 -29.34
CA TYR A 25 29.18 -2.45 -29.13
C TYR A 25 28.60 -3.74 -28.50
N ASP A 26 29.05 -4.90 -28.97
CA ASP A 26 28.62 -6.21 -28.45
C ASP A 26 29.04 -6.43 -26.99
N ALA A 27 30.23 -5.92 -26.60
CA ALA A 27 30.71 -6.00 -25.22
C ALA A 27 29.87 -5.16 -24.24
N ARG A 28 29.26 -4.06 -24.71
CA ARG A 28 28.40 -3.21 -23.87
C ARG A 28 26.98 -3.75 -23.74
N ALA A 29 26.42 -4.27 -24.84
CA ALA A 29 25.10 -4.90 -24.82
C ALA A 29 25.06 -6.14 -23.93
N THR A 30 26.14 -6.93 -23.93
CA THR A 30 26.28 -8.12 -23.09
C THR A 30 26.50 -7.82 -21.61
N LYS A 31 27.17 -6.72 -21.24
CA LYS A 31 27.43 -6.37 -19.83
C LYS A 31 26.16 -6.15 -19.00
N PHE A 32 25.15 -5.51 -19.59
CA PHE A 32 23.86 -5.29 -18.91
C PHE A 32 22.95 -6.52 -19.01
N SER A 33 23.03 -7.29 -20.10
CA SER A 33 22.30 -8.55 -20.25
C SER A 33 22.81 -9.64 -19.29
N GLN A 34 24.13 -9.74 -19.07
CA GLN A 34 24.75 -10.68 -18.13
C GLN A 34 24.43 -10.37 -16.67
N MET A 35 24.32 -9.10 -16.30
CA MET A 35 23.83 -8.74 -14.96
C MET A 35 22.35 -9.08 -14.78
N GLY A 36 21.53 -8.88 -15.82
CA GLY A 36 20.13 -9.29 -15.81
C GLY A 36 19.93 -10.81 -15.74
N SER A 37 20.72 -11.59 -16.48
CA SER A 37 20.64 -13.06 -16.48
C SER A 37 21.23 -13.70 -15.22
N SER A 38 22.28 -13.12 -14.63
CA SER A 38 22.82 -13.55 -13.34
C SER A 38 21.81 -13.46 -12.20
N ILE A 39 20.88 -12.49 -12.25
CA ILE A 39 19.83 -12.31 -11.23
C ILE A 39 18.68 -13.29 -11.47
N VAL A 40 18.43 -13.69 -12.72
CA VAL A 40 17.25 -14.48 -13.10
C VAL A 40 17.56 -15.99 -13.24
N GLN A 41 18.81 -16.39 -13.48
CA GLN A 41 19.17 -17.76 -13.89
C GLN A 41 20.26 -18.45 -13.07
N SER A 42 20.63 -17.99 -11.86
CA SER A 42 21.47 -18.78 -10.96
C SER A 42 20.63 -19.79 -10.16
N GLN A 43 20.38 -20.95 -10.77
CA GLN A 43 20.15 -22.27 -10.16
C GLN A 43 18.99 -22.47 -9.14
N VAL A 44 18.44 -23.68 -9.23
CA VAL A 44 17.22 -24.24 -8.60
C VAL A 44 17.34 -24.48 -7.08
N THR A 45 18.33 -23.88 -6.42
CA THR A 45 18.49 -23.91 -4.96
C THR A 45 18.68 -22.48 -4.44
N SER A 46 17.53 -21.84 -4.24
CA SER A 46 17.26 -20.75 -3.29
C SER A 46 18.46 -19.94 -2.79
N VAL A 47 18.86 -18.92 -3.55
CA VAL A 47 19.27 -17.64 -2.94
C VAL A 47 18.20 -16.62 -3.28
N ARG A 48 17.01 -16.78 -2.68
CA ARG A 48 16.13 -15.63 -2.54
C ARG A 48 16.80 -14.73 -1.52
N VAL A 49 17.05 -13.47 -1.87
CA VAL A 49 17.24 -12.43 -0.87
C VAL A 49 15.87 -12.20 -0.22
N VAL A 50 15.49 -13.09 0.70
CA VAL A 50 14.30 -12.92 1.54
C VAL A 50 14.73 -12.05 2.70
N ASN A 51 13.97 -11.00 2.97
CA ASN A 51 14.15 -10.19 4.16
C ASN A 51 13.89 -11.09 5.39
N PRO A 52 14.89 -11.35 6.25
CA PRO A 52 14.80 -12.34 7.34
C PRO A 52 13.73 -12.01 8.38
N ALA A 53 13.20 -10.78 8.37
CA ALA A 53 12.09 -10.37 9.22
C ALA A 53 10.75 -11.04 8.89
N PHE A 54 10.60 -11.66 7.72
CA PHE A 54 9.32 -12.21 7.24
C PHE A 54 9.28 -13.73 7.07
N GLU A 55 10.32 -14.46 7.50
CA GLU A 55 10.23 -15.92 7.53
C GLU A 55 9.41 -16.42 8.72
N PRO A 56 8.45 -17.34 8.50
CA PRO A 56 7.80 -18.02 9.61
C PRO A 56 8.85 -18.87 10.35
N VAL A 57 8.92 -18.70 11.67
CA VAL A 57 9.87 -19.37 12.60
C VAL A 57 9.94 -20.90 12.42
N THR A 58 8.94 -21.51 11.80
CA THR A 58 8.87 -22.95 11.53
C THR A 58 9.75 -23.44 10.37
N ARG A 59 10.27 -22.54 9.53
CA ARG A 59 11.20 -22.88 8.43
C ARG A 59 12.63 -22.39 8.63
N GLY A 60 12.88 -21.67 9.72
CA GLY A 60 14.26 -21.46 10.14
C GLY A 60 14.88 -22.83 10.36
N ASP A 61 15.86 -23.19 9.55
CA ASP A 61 16.75 -24.32 9.79
C ASP A 61 17.48 -24.07 11.11
N PHE A 62 16.79 -24.25 12.23
CA PHE A 62 17.39 -24.40 13.55
C PHE A 62 18.07 -25.77 13.68
N GLY A 63 17.97 -26.61 12.64
CA GLY A 63 18.77 -27.79 12.47
C GLY A 63 20.03 -27.48 11.66
N LEU A 64 21.18 -27.69 12.30
CA LEU A 64 22.53 -27.78 11.71
C LEU A 64 23.29 -26.47 11.53
N VAL A 65 23.39 -25.64 12.58
CA VAL A 65 24.60 -24.82 12.70
C VAL A 65 25.70 -25.72 13.24
N ALA A 66 26.65 -26.10 12.37
CA ALA A 66 27.77 -26.95 12.75
C ALA A 66 28.90 -26.08 13.31
N LYS A 67 29.79 -26.68 14.14
CA LYS A 67 30.95 -25.97 14.73
C LYS A 67 31.82 -25.24 13.70
N GLN A 68 31.85 -25.77 12.48
CA GLN A 68 32.56 -25.24 11.33
C GLN A 68 31.99 -23.91 10.79
N ASP A 69 30.71 -23.62 11.00
CA ASP A 69 30.07 -22.39 10.55
C ASP A 69 30.47 -21.16 11.41
N TYR A 70 31.04 -21.42 12.59
CA TYR A 70 31.55 -20.40 13.52
C TYR A 70 33.06 -20.16 13.41
N LEU A 71 33.75 -20.79 12.44
CA LEU A 71 35.18 -20.58 12.23
C LEU A 71 35.43 -19.21 11.58
N HIS A 72 35.59 -18.19 12.41
CA HIS A 72 36.05 -16.88 11.95
C HIS A 72 37.57 -16.93 11.72
N PRO A 73 38.10 -16.53 10.54
CA PRO A 73 39.52 -16.70 10.20
C PRO A 73 40.50 -15.95 11.12
N THR A 74 39.99 -15.02 11.93
CA THR A 74 40.77 -14.16 12.83
C THR A 74 40.68 -14.54 14.31
N ARG A 75 39.85 -15.52 14.70
CA ARG A 75 39.66 -15.93 16.10
C ARG A 75 40.01 -17.40 16.30
N SER A 76 40.88 -17.68 17.27
CA SER A 76 41.32 -19.04 17.59
C SER A 76 40.14 -19.88 18.10
N SER A 77 40.01 -21.11 17.58
CA SER A 77 38.90 -22.05 17.84
C SER A 77 38.81 -22.59 19.27
N LYS A 78 39.61 -22.07 20.20
CA LYS A 78 39.73 -22.58 21.58
C LYS A 78 38.57 -22.20 22.49
N ASP A 79 37.76 -21.20 22.12
CA ASP A 79 36.65 -20.68 22.95
C ASP A 79 35.25 -21.11 22.46
N ALA A 80 35.16 -22.02 21.50
CA ALA A 80 33.87 -22.49 20.97
C ALA A 80 33.18 -23.45 21.94
N VAL A 81 32.23 -22.93 22.73
CA VAL A 81 31.37 -23.69 23.65
C VAL A 81 30.39 -24.54 22.83
N GLU A 82 30.33 -25.85 23.08
CA GLU A 82 29.34 -26.76 22.49
C GLU A 82 27.94 -26.41 23.00
N ILE A 83 27.05 -26.00 22.08
CA ILE A 83 25.63 -25.85 22.38
C ILE A 83 25.02 -27.26 22.38
N ALA A 84 24.77 -27.79 23.56
CA ALA A 84 24.20 -29.12 23.73
C ALA A 84 22.80 -29.24 23.12
N GLY A 85 22.64 -30.20 22.20
CA GLY A 85 21.40 -30.85 21.76
C GLY A 85 20.16 -29.98 21.60
N SER A 86 19.95 -29.40 20.41
CA SER A 86 18.69 -28.73 20.09
C SER A 86 17.53 -29.74 20.09
N ARG A 87 16.49 -29.47 20.89
CA ARG A 87 15.20 -30.18 20.79
C ARG A 87 14.50 -29.69 19.53
N THR A 88 13.94 -30.61 18.74
CA THR A 88 13.14 -30.23 17.57
C THR A 88 11.90 -29.47 18.02
N PHE A 89 11.64 -28.32 17.39
CA PHE A 89 10.45 -27.53 17.67
C PHE A 89 9.24 -28.22 17.03
N LEU A 90 8.34 -28.75 17.86
CA LEU A 90 7.11 -29.42 17.43
C LEU A 90 5.90 -28.47 17.33
N GLY A 91 6.09 -27.17 17.57
CA GLY A 91 5.00 -26.20 17.55
C GLY A 91 4.47 -26.01 16.14
N GLN A 92 3.24 -26.44 15.90
CA GLN A 92 2.49 -26.09 14.69
C GLN A 92 1.69 -24.82 14.96
N SER A 93 1.56 -23.95 13.95
CA SER A 93 0.70 -22.78 14.08
C SER A 93 -0.78 -23.19 14.08
N LEU A 94 -1.63 -22.42 14.77
CA LEU A 94 -3.08 -22.60 14.75
C LEU A 94 -3.64 -22.61 13.31
N TYR A 95 -3.00 -21.87 12.40
CA TYR A 95 -3.35 -21.89 10.99
C TYR A 95 -3.14 -23.27 10.35
N GLN A 96 -2.04 -23.93 10.67
CA GLN A 96 -1.70 -25.24 10.11
C GLN A 96 -2.52 -26.37 10.73
N SER A 97 -2.86 -26.28 12.02
CA SER A 97 -3.72 -27.26 12.67
C SER A 97 -5.19 -27.12 12.27
N ASP A 98 -5.71 -25.89 12.24
CA ASP A 98 -7.16 -25.63 12.17
C ASP A 98 -7.67 -25.26 10.78
N PHE A 99 -6.86 -24.67 9.89
CA PHE A 99 -7.39 -24.19 8.60
C PHE A 99 -7.10 -25.14 7.45
N LEU A 100 -5.87 -25.67 7.33
CA LEU A 100 -5.51 -26.59 6.24
C LEU A 100 -6.17 -27.97 6.41
N ASN A 101 -6.25 -28.47 7.65
CA ASN A 101 -6.84 -29.78 7.91
C ASN A 101 -8.37 -29.76 7.94
N PHE A 102 -9.00 -28.59 8.09
CA PHE A 102 -10.45 -28.49 8.27
C PHE A 102 -11.24 -28.78 6.99
N GLN A 103 -10.68 -28.47 5.81
CA GLN A 103 -11.35 -28.83 4.54
C GLN A 103 -11.36 -30.35 4.32
N ASP A 104 -10.22 -31.01 4.54
CA ASP A 104 -10.13 -32.46 4.44
C ASP A 104 -10.95 -33.16 5.54
N GLN A 105 -10.97 -32.61 6.76
CA GLN A 105 -11.86 -33.07 7.82
C GLN A 105 -13.34 -32.85 7.47
N GLY A 106 -13.69 -31.70 6.89
CA GLY A 106 -15.05 -31.36 6.49
C GLY A 106 -15.58 -32.31 5.40
N ARG A 107 -14.74 -32.66 4.42
CA ARG A 107 -15.06 -33.69 3.42
C ARG A 107 -15.26 -35.06 4.07
N ARG A 108 -14.36 -35.47 4.95
CA ARG A 108 -14.50 -36.74 5.69
C ARG A 108 -15.77 -36.78 6.55
N ILE A 109 -16.16 -35.67 7.17
CA ILE A 109 -17.39 -35.56 7.96
C ILE A 109 -18.63 -35.63 7.07
N ALA A 110 -18.58 -35.01 5.88
CA ALA A 110 -19.68 -35.04 4.90
C ALA A 110 -19.84 -36.42 4.22
N GLU A 111 -18.78 -37.23 4.16
CA GLU A 111 -18.82 -38.60 3.64
C GLU A 111 -19.46 -39.62 4.60
N ILE A 112 -19.66 -39.27 5.88
CA ILE A 112 -20.25 -40.18 6.86
C ILE A 112 -21.75 -40.34 6.59
N PRO A 113 -22.26 -41.58 6.41
CA PRO A 113 -23.68 -41.81 6.17
C PRO A 113 -24.51 -41.45 7.40
N LEU A 114 -25.74 -40.97 7.16
CA LEU A 114 -26.68 -40.60 8.23
C LEU A 114 -26.96 -41.74 9.21
N GLU A 115 -26.93 -42.98 8.71
CA GLU A 115 -27.14 -44.22 9.49
C GLU A 115 -26.13 -44.36 10.65
N ALA A 116 -24.89 -43.89 10.47
CA ALA A 116 -23.87 -43.93 11.52
C ALA A 116 -24.17 -42.96 12.66
N TYR A 117 -24.82 -41.83 12.35
CA TYR A 117 -25.27 -40.87 13.35
C TYR A 117 -26.50 -41.39 14.11
N GLU A 118 -27.41 -42.10 13.42
CA GLU A 118 -28.61 -42.69 14.03
C GLU A 118 -28.24 -43.79 15.02
N ALA A 119 -27.34 -44.71 14.65
CA ALA A 119 -26.85 -45.74 15.54
C ALA A 119 -26.17 -45.16 16.79
N ALA A 120 -25.37 -44.09 16.63
CA ALA A 120 -24.72 -43.42 17.76
C ALA A 120 -25.71 -42.66 18.66
N PHE A 121 -26.78 -42.11 18.07
CA PHE A 121 -27.85 -41.42 18.79
C PHE A 121 -28.71 -42.41 19.59
N ASP A 122 -29.06 -43.55 18.99
CA ASP A 122 -29.86 -44.59 19.64
C ASP A 122 -29.14 -45.24 20.82
N ASP A 123 -27.83 -45.46 20.70
CA ASP A 123 -27.01 -45.99 21.79
C ASP A 123 -26.94 -45.04 23.00
N LEU A 124 -27.03 -43.73 22.78
CA LEU A 124 -27.02 -42.72 23.85
C LEU A 124 -28.42 -42.47 24.43
N ALA A 125 -29.45 -42.48 23.57
CA ALA A 125 -30.84 -42.31 23.98
C ALA A 125 -31.38 -43.46 24.84
N GLN A 126 -30.77 -44.66 24.77
CA GLN A 126 -31.08 -45.78 25.68
C GLN A 126 -30.61 -45.55 27.12
N GLY A 127 -29.65 -44.63 27.35
CA GLY A 127 -29.09 -44.36 28.68
C GLY A 127 -29.84 -43.30 29.49
N THR A 128 -30.64 -42.45 28.85
CA THR A 128 -31.35 -41.32 29.48
C THR A 128 -32.86 -41.58 29.53
N ASN A 129 -33.42 -41.58 30.73
CA ASN A 129 -34.82 -41.92 31.07
C ASN A 129 -35.85 -41.52 30.00
N GLN A 130 -36.46 -42.54 29.38
CA GLN A 130 -37.55 -42.40 28.42
C GLN A 130 -38.88 -42.09 29.12
N GLU A 131 -39.14 -40.81 29.41
CA GLU A 131 -40.49 -40.34 29.70
C GLU A 131 -41.03 -39.59 28.48
N GLY A 132 -41.84 -40.29 27.67
CA GLY A 132 -42.63 -39.68 26.60
C GLY A 132 -42.10 -39.87 25.18
N GLY A 133 -41.98 -41.12 24.73
CA GLY A 133 -42.11 -41.56 23.33
C GLY A 133 -41.21 -40.94 22.24
N SER A 134 -40.34 -39.99 22.57
CA SER A 134 -39.50 -39.25 21.64
C SER A 134 -38.05 -39.37 22.09
N LYS A 135 -37.18 -39.88 21.20
CA LYS A 135 -35.75 -40.05 21.44
C LYS A 135 -35.12 -38.67 21.65
N LYS A 136 -34.65 -38.37 22.87
CA LYS A 136 -34.07 -37.07 23.25
C LYS A 136 -32.73 -37.27 23.94
N ILE A 137 -31.77 -36.39 23.64
CA ILE A 137 -30.43 -36.37 24.23
C ILE A 137 -30.19 -34.98 24.84
N ALA A 138 -29.46 -34.90 25.96
CA ALA A 138 -29.06 -33.63 26.54
C ALA A 138 -28.03 -32.91 25.64
N ARG A 139 -28.07 -31.58 25.58
CA ARG A 139 -27.16 -30.78 24.73
C ARG A 139 -25.68 -31.08 24.98
N ASP A 140 -25.29 -31.35 26.22
CA ASP A 140 -23.89 -31.63 26.58
C ASP A 140 -23.39 -32.98 26.05
N ASP A 141 -24.30 -33.95 25.87
CA ASP A 141 -23.98 -35.30 25.39
C ASP A 141 -23.73 -35.38 23.89
N VAL A 142 -24.08 -34.31 23.15
CA VAL A 142 -23.78 -34.19 21.71
C VAL A 142 -22.29 -34.32 21.43
N LYS A 143 -21.42 -33.79 22.31
CA LYS A 143 -19.97 -33.91 22.17
C LYS A 143 -19.52 -35.38 22.24
N HIS A 144 -20.16 -36.17 23.09
CA HIS A 144 -19.88 -37.61 23.23
C HIS A 144 -20.35 -38.39 22.01
N LEU A 145 -21.53 -38.04 21.47
CA LEU A 145 -22.06 -38.59 20.23
C LEU A 145 -21.09 -38.35 19.06
N LEU A 146 -20.67 -37.10 18.85
CA LEU A 146 -19.78 -36.73 17.75
C LEU A 146 -18.40 -37.40 17.87
N ARG A 147 -17.88 -37.57 19.09
CA ARG A 147 -16.63 -38.30 19.32
C ARG A 147 -16.73 -39.77 18.91
N LYS A 148 -17.89 -40.39 19.11
CA LYS A 148 -18.17 -41.78 18.72
C LYS A 148 -18.27 -41.92 17.20
N VAL A 149 -18.92 -40.97 16.53
CA VAL A 149 -19.09 -40.97 15.06
C VAL A 149 -17.80 -40.64 14.33
N TYR A 150 -17.02 -39.66 14.79
CA TYR A 150 -15.80 -39.21 14.11
C TYR A 150 -14.55 -40.02 14.46
N GLY A 151 -14.59 -40.82 15.54
CA GLY A 151 -13.42 -41.54 16.07
C GLY A 151 -12.31 -40.64 16.63
N LYS A 152 -12.48 -39.32 16.56
CA LYS A 152 -11.58 -38.27 17.07
C LYS A 152 -12.41 -37.19 17.78
N ALA A 153 -11.75 -36.40 18.63
CA ALA A 153 -12.42 -35.26 19.25
C ALA A 153 -12.84 -34.25 18.16
N PRO A 154 -14.11 -33.82 18.11
CA PRO A 154 -14.56 -32.81 17.16
C PRO A 154 -13.81 -31.49 17.37
N THR A 155 -13.47 -30.82 16.27
CA THR A 155 -12.84 -29.49 16.28
C THR A 155 -13.79 -28.46 16.92
N SER A 156 -13.25 -27.48 17.65
CA SER A 156 -14.04 -26.40 18.29
C SER A 156 -15.02 -25.75 17.32
N ARG A 157 -14.57 -25.44 16.10
CA ARG A 157 -15.40 -24.86 15.04
C ARG A 157 -16.63 -25.70 14.69
N VAL A 158 -16.52 -27.03 14.65
CA VAL A 158 -17.67 -27.92 14.37
C VAL A 158 -18.65 -27.90 15.55
N LEU A 159 -18.13 -27.91 16.77
CA LEU A 159 -18.95 -27.81 17.99
C LEU A 159 -19.69 -26.48 18.06
N ASP A 160 -19.05 -25.37 17.71
CA ASP A 160 -19.68 -24.04 17.69
C ASP A 160 -20.82 -23.97 16.67
N ILE A 161 -20.65 -24.59 15.50
CA ILE A 161 -21.73 -24.67 14.49
C ILE A 161 -22.92 -25.46 15.04
N TYR A 162 -22.70 -26.65 15.63
CA TYR A 162 -23.77 -27.43 16.25
C TYR A 162 -24.44 -26.67 17.40
N THR A 163 -23.66 -25.99 18.25
CA THR A 163 -24.13 -25.17 19.36
C THR A 163 -25.07 -24.07 18.88
N HIS A 164 -24.69 -23.35 17.82
CA HIS A 164 -25.54 -22.33 17.19
C HIS A 164 -26.81 -22.92 16.55
N MET A 165 -26.74 -24.12 15.97
CA MET A 165 -27.93 -24.77 15.39
C MET A 165 -28.92 -25.24 16.48
N PHE A 166 -28.44 -25.54 17.69
CA PHE A 166 -29.28 -25.95 18.82
C PHE A 166 -29.73 -24.79 19.72
N ASP A 167 -29.25 -23.56 19.51
CA ASP A 167 -29.70 -22.38 20.28
C ASP A 167 -31.17 -22.02 20.05
N THR A 168 -31.77 -22.51 18.97
CA THR A 168 -33.21 -22.39 18.71
C THR A 168 -34.07 -23.29 19.61
N CYS A 169 -33.46 -24.21 20.36
CA CYS A 169 -34.16 -25.16 21.23
C CYS A 169 -34.07 -24.70 22.71
N PRO A 170 -35.16 -24.16 23.29
CA PRO A 170 -35.14 -23.65 24.66
C PRO A 170 -35.14 -24.76 25.73
N ASP A 171 -35.48 -26.00 25.35
CA ASP A 171 -35.73 -27.09 26.30
C ASP A 171 -34.45 -27.79 26.80
N GLY A 172 -33.27 -27.43 26.28
CA GLY A 172 -31.99 -28.06 26.66
C GLY A 172 -31.80 -29.51 26.18
N PHE A 173 -32.83 -30.08 25.55
CA PHE A 173 -32.84 -31.41 24.93
C PHE A 173 -32.92 -31.31 23.41
N VAL A 174 -32.20 -32.20 22.73
CA VAL A 174 -32.16 -32.30 21.27
C VAL A 174 -32.90 -33.57 20.84
N SER A 175 -33.93 -33.43 20.01
CA SER A 175 -34.63 -34.56 19.38
C SER A 175 -33.87 -35.05 18.14
N TRP A 176 -34.12 -36.30 17.75
CA TRP A 176 -33.50 -36.88 16.55
C TRP A 176 -33.78 -36.05 15.27
N GLU A 177 -35.00 -35.54 15.10
CA GLU A 177 -35.38 -34.76 13.92
C GLU A 177 -34.56 -33.47 13.79
N ILE A 178 -34.36 -32.76 14.91
CA ILE A 178 -33.58 -31.53 14.97
C ILE A 178 -32.09 -31.84 14.75
N PHE A 179 -31.61 -32.96 15.31
CA PHE A 179 -30.24 -33.40 15.11
C PHE A 179 -29.97 -33.78 13.64
N GLN A 180 -30.89 -34.49 13.00
CA GLN A 180 -30.82 -34.86 11.59
C GLN A 180 -30.78 -33.63 10.69
N GLU A 181 -31.63 -32.64 10.93
CA GLU A 181 -31.60 -31.37 10.20
C GLU A 181 -30.26 -30.65 10.37
N ALA A 182 -29.72 -30.62 11.59
CA ALA A 182 -28.42 -30.01 11.87
C ALA A 182 -27.27 -30.72 11.13
N VAL A 183 -27.28 -32.06 11.05
CA VAL A 183 -26.27 -32.85 10.31
C VAL A 183 -26.34 -32.58 8.81
N LEU A 184 -27.53 -32.52 8.22
CA LEU A 184 -27.72 -32.21 6.79
C LEU A 184 -27.31 -30.77 6.45
N ARG A 185 -27.62 -29.84 7.36
CA ARG A 185 -27.21 -28.44 7.22
C ARG A 185 -25.70 -28.27 7.37
N LEU A 186 -25.06 -29.01 8.27
CA LEU A 186 -23.61 -29.02 8.39
C LEU A 186 -22.94 -29.64 7.16
N SER A 187 -23.44 -30.76 6.64
CA SER A 187 -22.84 -31.41 5.46
C SER A 187 -22.94 -30.52 4.22
N SER A 188 -24.10 -29.89 3.99
CA SER A 188 -24.26 -28.89 2.93
C SER A 188 -23.35 -27.67 3.14
N PHE A 189 -23.25 -27.16 4.37
CA PHE A 189 -22.33 -26.06 4.70
C PHE A 189 -20.87 -26.42 4.41
N LEU A 190 -20.40 -27.61 4.83
CA LEU A 190 -19.03 -28.06 4.61
C LEU A 190 -18.71 -28.34 3.13
N LEU A 191 -19.69 -28.79 2.34
CA LEU A 191 -19.53 -28.98 0.89
C LEU A 191 -19.56 -27.66 0.10
N HIS A 192 -20.30 -26.66 0.60
CA HIS A 192 -20.47 -25.37 -0.06
C HIS A 192 -19.56 -24.25 0.48
N GLU A 193 -18.82 -24.48 1.57
CA GLU A 193 -17.72 -23.62 2.05
C GLU A 193 -16.55 -23.63 1.05
N THR A 194 -16.80 -23.04 -0.12
CA THR A 194 -15.80 -22.67 -1.11
C THR A 194 -15.49 -21.19 -0.91
N VAL A 195 -14.87 -20.85 0.22
CA VAL A 195 -14.08 -19.62 0.21
C VAL A 195 -13.00 -19.86 -0.84
N LYS A 196 -13.07 -19.10 -1.95
CA LYS A 196 -12.09 -19.07 -3.04
C LYS A 196 -10.69 -18.63 -2.59
N THR A 197 -10.37 -18.70 -1.30
CA THR A 197 -9.00 -18.60 -0.82
C THR A 197 -8.35 -19.95 -1.07
N THR A 198 -7.50 -19.99 -2.08
CA THR A 198 -6.47 -21.02 -2.22
C THR A 198 -5.88 -21.32 -0.83
N PRO A 199 -5.90 -22.58 -0.35
CA PRO A 199 -5.34 -22.89 0.97
C PRO A 199 -3.90 -22.39 1.06
N GLY A 200 -3.60 -21.51 2.01
CA GLY A 200 -2.30 -20.88 2.19
C GLY A 200 -2.15 -19.45 1.68
N GLN A 201 -3.16 -18.86 1.03
CA GLN A 201 -3.10 -17.47 0.57
C GLN A 201 -3.85 -16.57 1.55
N ALA A 202 -3.11 -15.68 2.22
CA ALA A 202 -3.72 -14.68 3.09
C ALA A 202 -4.63 -13.76 2.26
N GLY A 203 -5.87 -13.52 2.71
CA GLY A 203 -6.89 -12.79 1.94
C GLY A 203 -6.52 -11.36 1.51
N TRP A 204 -5.43 -10.78 2.04
CA TRP A 204 -4.89 -9.51 1.56
C TRP A 204 -4.16 -9.64 0.20
N LEU A 205 -3.71 -10.83 -0.19
CA LEU A 205 -3.01 -11.08 -1.45
C LEU A 205 -3.94 -11.02 -2.67
N ASP A 206 -5.24 -11.28 -2.51
CA ASP A 206 -6.23 -11.12 -3.59
C ASP A 206 -6.40 -9.65 -4.00
N PHE A 207 -6.13 -8.70 -3.09
CA PHE A 207 -6.17 -7.27 -3.41
C PHE A 207 -5.01 -6.80 -4.29
N VAL A 208 -3.95 -7.62 -4.45
CA VAL A 208 -2.75 -7.25 -5.22
C VAL A 208 -2.89 -7.63 -6.70
N GLN A 209 -3.89 -8.42 -7.08
CA GLN A 209 -3.99 -9.00 -8.43
C GLN A 209 -4.50 -8.02 -9.51
N HIS A 210 -5.06 -6.88 -9.11
CA HIS A 210 -5.62 -5.89 -10.03
C HIS A 210 -4.89 -4.55 -9.93
N VAL A 211 -3.59 -4.55 -10.29
CA VAL A 211 -2.90 -3.29 -10.58
C VAL A 211 -3.27 -2.88 -12.00
N ILE A 212 -3.76 -1.65 -12.16
CA ILE A 212 -4.05 -1.08 -13.48
C ILE A 212 -2.76 -1.15 -14.31
N PRO A 213 -2.73 -1.87 -15.45
CA PRO A 213 -1.53 -1.96 -16.26
C PRO A 213 -1.14 -0.55 -16.72
N ASN A 214 0.12 -0.17 -16.51
CA ASN A 214 0.63 1.08 -17.04
C ASN A 214 0.48 1.07 -18.57
N GLY A 215 -0.16 2.10 -19.12
CA GLY A 215 -0.27 2.28 -20.56
C GLY A 215 1.11 2.39 -21.22
N THR A 216 1.20 2.01 -22.50
CA THR A 216 2.43 2.19 -23.27
C THR A 216 2.72 3.70 -23.41
N PRO A 217 3.91 4.17 -23.00
CA PRO A 217 4.27 5.58 -23.17
C PRO A 217 4.32 5.93 -24.65
N SER A 218 3.93 7.16 -24.99
CA SER A 218 4.06 7.68 -26.35
C SER A 218 5.53 7.74 -26.77
N SER A 219 5.82 7.49 -28.04
CA SER A 219 7.17 7.67 -28.57
C SER A 219 7.53 9.16 -28.63
N SER A 220 8.81 9.50 -28.58
CA SER A 220 9.26 10.89 -28.73
C SER A 220 8.75 11.54 -30.01
N HIS A 221 8.72 10.78 -31.11
CA HIS A 221 8.16 11.25 -32.38
C HIS A 221 6.67 11.60 -32.27
N GLN A 222 5.89 10.79 -31.55
CA GLN A 222 4.47 11.06 -31.33
C GLN A 222 4.23 12.30 -30.46
N VAL A 223 5.09 12.54 -29.46
CA VAL A 223 5.00 13.73 -28.61
C VAL A 223 5.40 14.98 -29.40
N ASP A 224 6.50 14.92 -30.14
CA ASP A 224 7.04 16.07 -30.84
C ASP A 224 6.23 16.42 -32.09
N PHE A 225 5.92 15.44 -32.95
CA PHE A 225 5.31 15.65 -34.27
C PHE A 225 3.82 15.30 -34.31
N GLY A 226 3.35 14.52 -33.33
CA GLY A 226 1.96 14.11 -33.23
C GLY A 226 1.75 12.67 -33.69
N VAL A 227 0.55 12.15 -33.44
CA VAL A 227 0.14 10.80 -33.86
C VAL A 227 -0.30 10.85 -35.33
N TYR A 228 -0.35 9.69 -35.99
CA TYR A 228 -0.93 9.56 -37.32
C TYR A 228 -2.31 10.22 -37.39
N GLY A 229 -2.52 11.09 -38.39
CA GLY A 229 -3.76 11.86 -38.56
C GLY A 229 -3.87 13.14 -37.72
N SER A 230 -2.83 13.51 -36.95
CA SER A 230 -2.82 14.79 -36.22
C SER A 230 -2.54 15.98 -37.14
N GLU A 231 -3.19 17.11 -36.85
CA GLU A 231 -3.01 18.36 -37.60
C GLU A 231 -1.91 19.22 -36.97
N PRO A 232 -0.80 19.51 -37.69
CA PRO A 232 0.31 20.28 -37.12
C PRO A 232 -0.03 21.77 -36.93
N ILE A 233 -0.90 22.32 -37.77
CA ILE A 233 -1.33 23.74 -37.73
C ILE A 233 -2.30 23.99 -36.58
N GLY A 234 -3.05 22.97 -36.15
CA GLY A 234 -4.03 23.05 -35.06
C GLY A 234 -3.42 23.15 -33.65
N ARG A 235 -2.10 23.23 -33.52
CA ARG A 235 -1.45 23.30 -32.20
C ARG A 235 -1.67 24.67 -31.55
N PRO A 236 -2.12 24.72 -30.28
CA PRO A 236 -2.37 25.98 -29.62
C PRO A 236 -1.07 26.76 -29.39
N TYR A 237 -1.18 28.08 -29.44
CA TYR A 237 -0.10 28.96 -28.98
C TYR A 237 -0.06 28.96 -27.45
N VAL A 238 1.14 28.92 -26.88
CA VAL A 238 1.34 29.08 -25.44
C VAL A 238 1.28 30.56 -25.12
N SER A 239 0.29 30.96 -24.32
CA SER A 239 0.11 32.35 -23.88
C SER A 239 1.35 32.91 -23.18
N ARG A 240 2.11 32.06 -22.47
CA ARG A 240 3.26 32.44 -21.64
C ARG A 240 4.49 32.92 -22.42
N THR A 241 4.72 32.36 -23.61
CA THR A 241 5.90 32.66 -24.45
C THR A 241 5.51 33.37 -25.75
N HIS A 242 4.22 33.62 -25.97
CA HIS A 242 3.66 34.09 -27.25
C HIS A 242 4.15 33.29 -28.47
N GLY A 243 4.47 32.01 -28.27
CA GLY A 243 4.99 31.09 -29.29
C GLY A 243 4.11 29.85 -29.41
N MET A 244 4.30 29.05 -30.46
CA MET A 244 3.61 27.77 -30.58
C MET A 244 3.92 26.86 -29.39
N ALA A 245 2.96 26.03 -28.97
CA ALA A 245 3.21 24.94 -28.03
C ALA A 245 4.42 24.14 -28.47
N SER A 246 5.50 24.29 -27.69
CA SER A 246 6.79 23.69 -28.01
C SER A 246 6.66 22.17 -27.88
N THR A 247 7.22 21.48 -28.86
CA THR A 247 7.26 20.02 -28.96
C THR A 247 7.87 19.38 -27.70
N THR A 248 8.78 20.10 -27.03
CA THR A 248 9.52 19.66 -25.85
C THR A 248 8.96 20.17 -24.53
N SER A 249 7.62 20.35 -24.42
CA SER A 249 6.99 20.91 -23.22
C SER A 249 7.31 20.17 -21.93
N ASP A 250 7.40 18.85 -22.02
CA ASP A 250 7.83 17.94 -20.98
C ASP A 250 9.28 18.15 -20.50
N LEU A 251 10.18 18.61 -21.38
CA LEU A 251 11.60 18.77 -21.06
C LEU A 251 11.94 20.06 -20.31
N PHE A 252 11.11 21.09 -20.44
CA PHE A 252 11.33 22.37 -19.76
C PHE A 252 10.45 22.58 -18.53
N ASP A 253 9.78 21.51 -18.09
CA ASP A 253 9.11 21.43 -16.81
C ASP A 253 10.07 21.80 -15.67
N GLY A 254 9.62 22.63 -14.74
CA GLY A 254 10.43 23.16 -13.64
C GLY A 254 11.36 24.32 -14.02
N THR A 255 11.25 24.87 -15.24
CA THR A 255 12.01 26.05 -15.67
C THR A 255 11.12 27.28 -15.90
N THR A 256 11.73 28.44 -16.09
CA THR A 256 11.03 29.69 -16.40
C THR A 256 10.34 29.68 -17.77
N LYS A 257 10.58 28.68 -18.63
CA LYS A 257 9.88 28.54 -19.92
C LYS A 257 8.43 28.08 -19.75
N ALA A 258 8.13 27.38 -18.66
CA ALA A 258 6.79 26.86 -18.37
C ALA A 258 5.92 27.83 -17.56
N THR A 259 6.51 28.89 -16.98
CA THR A 259 5.86 29.81 -16.03
C THR A 259 5.97 31.27 -16.49
N PHE A 260 5.30 32.20 -15.82
CA PHE A 260 5.39 33.64 -16.10
C PHE A 260 6.60 34.33 -15.45
N HIS A 261 7.54 33.56 -14.91
CA HIS A 261 8.78 34.10 -14.38
C HIS A 261 9.65 34.73 -15.47
N ILE A 262 10.38 35.78 -15.09
CA ILE A 262 11.41 36.36 -15.96
C ILE A 262 12.49 35.32 -16.31
N PRO A 263 13.07 35.35 -17.52
CA PRO A 263 14.22 34.53 -17.84
C PRO A 263 15.34 34.73 -16.81
N ARG A 264 16.03 33.64 -16.45
CA ARG A 264 17.10 33.60 -15.42
C ARG A 264 16.61 33.76 -13.97
N TYR A 265 15.31 33.69 -13.69
CA TYR A 265 14.86 33.51 -12.32
C TYR A 265 15.51 32.26 -11.70
N GLN A 266 16.12 32.43 -10.53
CA GLN A 266 16.92 31.40 -9.85
C GLN A 266 16.18 30.72 -8.70
N GLY A 267 14.94 31.13 -8.42
CA GLY A 267 14.14 30.51 -7.37
C GLY A 267 13.56 29.17 -7.82
N PHE A 268 13.11 28.39 -6.84
CA PHE A 268 12.48 27.10 -7.07
C PHE A 268 11.14 27.25 -7.81
N ILE A 269 10.91 26.42 -8.83
CA ILE A 269 9.66 26.35 -9.60
C ILE A 269 9.02 24.98 -9.34
N PRO A 270 7.92 24.91 -8.56
CA PRO A 270 7.25 23.65 -8.30
C PRO A 270 6.43 23.20 -9.52
N GLN A 271 6.71 21.98 -9.98
CA GLN A 271 5.91 21.32 -11.03
C GLN A 271 5.45 19.96 -10.52
N THR A 272 4.30 19.95 -9.85
CA THR A 272 3.69 18.75 -9.25
C THR A 272 2.24 18.62 -9.64
N LYS A 273 1.81 17.40 -9.95
CA LYS A 273 0.39 17.10 -10.24
C LYS A 273 -0.47 16.99 -8.98
N PHE A 274 0.16 16.87 -7.81
CA PHE A 274 -0.51 16.52 -6.56
C PHE A 274 -0.80 17.73 -5.66
N ASN A 275 -0.15 18.87 -5.92
CA ASN A 275 -0.35 20.09 -5.13
C ASN A 275 -0.70 21.28 -6.05
N PRO A 276 -1.99 21.55 -6.27
CA PRO A 276 -2.42 22.62 -7.17
C PRO A 276 -2.04 24.00 -6.63
N THR A 277 -2.03 24.20 -5.31
CA THR A 277 -1.67 25.48 -4.70
C THR A 277 -0.22 25.86 -4.97
N ALA A 278 0.70 24.89 -4.87
CA ALA A 278 2.11 25.11 -5.19
C ALA A 278 2.28 25.47 -6.67
N VAL A 279 1.56 24.81 -7.58
CA VAL A 279 1.61 25.12 -9.02
C VAL A 279 1.10 26.53 -9.30
N VAL A 280 -0.03 26.93 -8.70
CA VAL A 280 -0.58 28.29 -8.89
C VAL A 280 0.39 29.37 -8.38
N GLN A 281 1.02 29.16 -7.22
CA GLN A 281 2.01 30.09 -6.69
C GLN A 281 3.30 30.09 -7.53
N GLY A 282 3.70 28.92 -8.04
CA GLY A 282 4.87 28.73 -8.89
C GLY A 282 4.72 29.23 -10.32
N ASP A 283 3.49 29.46 -10.81
CA ASP A 283 3.27 30.00 -12.15
C ASP A 283 3.60 31.50 -12.23
N ALA A 284 3.50 32.23 -11.11
CA ALA A 284 3.77 33.67 -11.00
C ALA A 284 3.00 34.55 -12.01
N GLU A 285 1.77 34.16 -12.36
CA GLU A 285 0.89 34.92 -13.27
C GLU A 285 0.68 36.37 -12.79
N ARG A 286 0.58 36.56 -11.47
CA ARG A 286 0.52 37.89 -10.85
C ARG A 286 1.87 38.25 -10.26
N GLY A 287 2.35 39.45 -10.59
CA GLY A 287 3.55 40.01 -9.98
C GLY A 287 3.40 40.09 -8.45
N ARG A 288 4.51 39.81 -7.74
CA ARG A 288 4.54 39.92 -6.28
C ARG A 288 4.25 41.36 -5.86
N THR A 289 3.29 41.54 -4.95
CA THR A 289 3.02 42.84 -4.34
C THR A 289 4.17 43.25 -3.44
N LYS A 290 4.48 44.55 -3.42
CA LYS A 290 5.41 45.11 -2.45
C LYS A 290 4.74 45.04 -1.07
N ALA A 291 5.52 44.70 -0.04
CA ALA A 291 5.03 44.77 1.33
C ALA A 291 4.90 46.25 1.73
N GLU A 292 3.71 46.66 2.16
CA GLU A 292 3.42 48.04 2.58
C GLU A 292 3.29 48.18 4.10
N ASP A 293 3.61 47.12 4.86
CA ASP A 293 3.40 47.02 6.32
C ASP A 293 4.35 47.90 7.16
N LEU A 294 5.04 48.85 6.53
CA LEU A 294 5.88 49.81 7.23
C LEU A 294 5.01 50.93 7.80
N ARG A 295 5.20 51.18 9.10
CA ARG A 295 4.58 52.29 9.84
C ARG A 295 4.87 53.67 9.26
N LEU A 296 5.89 53.77 8.40
CA LEU A 296 6.34 55.02 7.77
C LEU A 296 5.23 55.70 6.94
N TYR A 297 4.34 54.91 6.34
CA TYR A 297 3.31 55.43 5.41
C TYR A 297 1.89 55.45 6.02
N HIS A 298 1.70 54.83 7.18
CA HIS A 298 0.40 54.65 7.84
C HIS A 298 0.28 55.51 9.11
N LEU A 299 0.56 56.81 8.98
CA LEU A 299 0.39 57.77 10.06
C LEU A 299 -0.96 58.48 9.91
N ASN A 300 -1.92 58.13 10.75
CA ASN A 300 -3.22 58.83 10.79
C ASN A 300 -3.13 60.20 11.50
N ASN A 301 -1.93 60.59 11.95
CA ASN A 301 -1.71 61.81 12.71
C ASN A 301 -0.88 62.78 11.87
N VAL A 302 -1.22 64.07 11.97
CA VAL A 302 -0.47 65.13 11.30
C VAL A 302 1.00 65.17 11.75
N PRO A 303 1.93 65.53 10.86
CA PRO A 303 3.32 65.80 11.24
C PRO A 303 3.38 66.83 12.38
N GLY A 304 4.27 66.58 13.35
CA GLY A 304 4.42 67.44 14.54
C GLY A 304 3.56 67.04 15.75
N TYR A 305 2.56 66.16 15.60
CA TYR A 305 1.82 65.63 16.75
C TYR A 305 2.70 64.70 17.59
N THR A 306 2.89 65.04 18.87
CA THR A 306 3.76 64.34 19.84
C THR A 306 3.02 63.41 20.80
N GLY A 307 1.70 63.26 20.65
CA GLY A 307 0.90 62.37 21.50
C GLY A 307 1.09 60.89 21.21
N HIS A 308 0.28 60.04 21.86
CA HIS A 308 0.39 58.58 21.73
C HIS A 308 0.27 58.13 20.27
N LYS A 309 1.25 57.36 19.82
CA LYS A 309 1.22 56.69 18.52
C LYS A 309 1.09 55.18 18.77
N PRO A 310 -0.04 54.54 18.43
CA PRO A 310 -0.19 53.11 18.61
C PRO A 310 0.87 52.36 17.80
N VAL A 311 1.54 51.40 18.45
CA VAL A 311 2.60 50.57 17.85
C VAL A 311 2.03 49.23 17.38
N ASP A 312 1.07 48.68 18.15
CA ASP A 312 0.36 47.45 17.83
C ASP A 312 -0.92 47.76 17.03
N SER A 313 -1.23 46.93 16.03
CA SER A 313 -2.41 47.07 15.17
C SER A 313 -3.71 47.03 15.98
N LYS A 314 -3.73 46.29 17.09
CA LYS A 314 -4.90 46.22 18.01
C LYS A 314 -5.27 47.57 18.63
N ASN A 315 -4.30 48.49 18.73
CA ASN A 315 -4.50 49.82 19.32
C ASN A 315 -4.77 50.90 18.26
N VAL A 316 -4.72 50.55 16.97
CA VAL A 316 -5.02 51.48 15.88
C VAL A 316 -6.53 51.66 15.78
N ARG A 317 -7.01 52.86 16.06
CA ARG A 317 -8.44 53.23 15.99
C ARG A 317 -8.77 54.18 14.84
N GLY A 318 -7.89 54.28 13.85
CA GLY A 318 -7.98 55.26 12.76
C GLY A 318 -7.37 56.61 13.13
N GLU A 319 -7.87 57.67 12.49
CA GLU A 319 -7.44 59.06 12.71
C GLU A 319 -7.68 59.53 14.14
N ALA A 320 -6.70 60.27 14.69
CA ALA A 320 -6.85 60.85 16.00
C ALA A 320 -7.95 61.93 15.96
N LYS A 321 -9.03 61.70 16.70
CA LYS A 321 -10.14 62.66 16.89
C LYS A 321 -9.84 63.72 17.94
N THR A 322 -8.58 63.86 18.34
CA THR A 322 -8.14 64.85 19.32
C THR A 322 -8.37 66.25 18.74
N GLY A 323 -9.36 66.96 19.27
CA GLY A 323 -9.76 68.29 18.80
C GLY A 323 -11.17 68.38 18.22
N THR A 324 -11.86 67.25 18.00
CA THR A 324 -13.27 67.20 17.56
C THR A 324 -14.20 66.54 18.59
N ASP A 325 -13.68 66.17 19.76
CA ASP A 325 -14.49 65.62 20.85
C ASP A 325 -15.31 66.73 21.52
N ILE A 326 -16.63 66.55 21.57
CA ILE A 326 -17.61 67.45 22.17
C ILE A 326 -17.39 67.65 23.68
N ARG A 327 -16.65 66.72 24.32
CA ARG A 327 -16.24 66.84 25.73
C ARG A 327 -15.18 67.92 25.96
N THR A 328 -14.52 68.39 24.90
CA THR A 328 -13.57 69.50 24.96
C THR A 328 -14.23 70.79 24.47
N THR A 329 -13.93 71.92 25.10
CA THR A 329 -14.48 73.24 24.70
C THR A 329 -14.13 73.57 23.25
N ASN A 330 -12.90 73.29 22.83
CA ASN A 330 -12.44 73.52 21.46
C ASN A 330 -13.15 72.60 20.45
N GLY A 331 -13.32 71.32 20.76
CA GLY A 331 -14.00 70.37 19.88
C GLY A 331 -15.50 70.56 19.81
N GLY A 332 -16.15 71.02 20.89
CA GLY A 332 -17.59 71.33 20.89
C GLY A 332 -17.97 72.57 20.08
N VAL A 333 -17.03 73.51 19.90
CA VAL A 333 -17.22 74.70 19.05
C VAL A 333 -17.03 74.38 17.56
N TYR A 334 -16.21 73.38 17.24
CA TYR A 334 -15.95 72.96 15.87
C TYR A 334 -17.16 72.24 15.27
N LYS A 335 -17.91 72.92 14.40
CA LYS A 335 -18.94 72.30 13.54
C LYS A 335 -18.35 72.10 12.15
N PRO A 336 -18.31 70.86 11.62
CA PRO A 336 -17.89 70.65 10.24
C PRO A 336 -18.86 71.41 9.32
N HIS A 337 -18.32 72.19 8.38
CA HIS A 337 -19.11 72.73 7.28
C HIS A 337 -19.59 71.54 6.43
N LEU A 338 -20.91 71.38 6.33
CA LEU A 338 -21.55 70.36 5.49
C LEU A 338 -21.24 70.58 4.01
#